data_AF-A0A2J7ZK11-F1
#
_entry.id   AF-A0A2J7ZK11-F1
#
_cell.length_a   1.000
_cell.length_b   1.000
_cell.length_c   1.000
_cell.angle_alpha   90.00
_cell.angle_beta   90.00
_cell.angle_gamma   90.00
#
_symmetry.space_group_name_H-M   'P 1'
#
loop_
_entity.id
_entity.type
_entity.pdbx_description
1 polymer ?
#
loop_
_entity_poly.entity_id
_entity_poly.type
_entity_poly.pdbx_seq_one_letter_code
_entity_poly.pdbx_strand_id
1 'polypeptide(L)'
;APPAGAQRLAAALQDSDFPEAARLAFGLKHPGRLLKIITRAATATANASTAAASTAIPTAAATAAAAAGGPLGRLLSGLVGAMSDSDIRTALEYCRDWNTHAKHCHAAQALLGAVLRAHSPEKLLGISGLSELLAALTAYSGRHFSRLDRLALFYSKSGHFKRRFQI
;
A
#
# COMPACT_ATOMS: atom_id res chain seq x y z
N ALA A 1 32.70 -7.05 -3.39
CA ALA A 1 32.04 -7.10 -2.08
C ALA A 1 30.63 -6.54 -2.23
N PRO A 2 29.56 -7.20 -1.73
CA PRO A 2 28.23 -6.61 -1.76
C PRO A 2 28.27 -5.27 -1.01
N PRO A 3 27.61 -4.21 -1.50
CA PRO A 3 27.61 -2.92 -0.81
C PRO A 3 27.03 -3.12 0.60
N ALA A 4 27.65 -2.55 1.62
CA ALA A 4 27.25 -2.74 3.03
C ALA A 4 25.74 -2.51 3.27
N GLY A 5 25.12 -1.63 2.48
CA GLY A 5 23.66 -1.42 2.50
C GLY A 5 22.83 -2.63 2.06
N ALA A 6 23.28 -3.42 1.08
CA ALA A 6 22.58 -4.63 0.64
C ALA A 6 22.65 -5.75 1.68
N GLN A 7 23.75 -5.84 2.43
CA GLN A 7 23.90 -6.79 3.53
C GLN A 7 23.04 -6.38 4.73
N ARG A 8 22.98 -5.09 5.07
CA ARG A 8 22.07 -4.55 6.09
C ARG A 8 20.60 -4.75 5.73
N LEU A 9 20.24 -4.60 4.46
CA LEU A 9 18.89 -4.90 3.98
C LEU A 9 18.56 -6.39 4.12
N ALA A 10 19.50 -7.28 3.81
CA ALA A 10 19.31 -8.71 4.00
C ALA A 10 19.12 -9.09 5.48
N ALA A 11 19.89 -8.47 6.39
CA ALA A 11 19.74 -8.64 7.83
C ALA A 11 18.38 -8.12 8.34
N ALA A 12 17.98 -6.90 7.97
CA ALA A 12 16.67 -6.35 8.37
C ALA A 12 15.49 -7.18 7.86
N LEU A 13 15.62 -7.82 6.69
CA LEU A 13 14.62 -8.75 6.17
C LEU A 13 14.56 -10.09 6.93
N GLN A 14 15.68 -10.53 7.51
CA GLN A 14 15.75 -11.71 8.38
C GLN A 14 15.13 -11.42 9.75
N ASP A 15 15.42 -10.25 10.32
CA ASP A 15 14.90 -9.81 11.62
C ASP A 15 13.43 -9.36 11.58
N SER A 16 12.80 -9.39 10.40
CA SER A 16 11.43 -8.90 10.17
C SER A 16 11.22 -7.43 10.53
N ASP A 17 12.30 -6.64 10.54
CA ASP A 17 12.27 -5.19 10.69
C ASP A 17 11.87 -4.54 9.36
N PHE A 18 10.55 -4.51 9.12
CA PHE A 18 9.98 -3.93 7.91
C PHE A 18 10.23 -2.41 7.73
N PRO A 19 10.17 -1.53 8.75
CA PRO A 19 10.41 -0.11 8.55
C PRO A 19 11.84 0.22 8.15
N GLU A 20 12.85 -0.37 8.80
CA GLU A 20 14.25 -0.14 8.40
C GLU A 20 14.57 -0.78 7.05
N ALA A 21 14.04 -1.97 6.78
CA ALA A 21 14.16 -2.60 5.46
C ALA A 21 13.54 -1.74 4.35
N ALA A 22 12.39 -1.09 4.60
CA ALA A 22 11.73 -0.24 3.61
C ALA A 22 12.57 1.01 3.31
N ARG A 23 13.13 1.66 4.33
CA ARG A 23 14.02 2.83 4.18
C ARG A 23 15.27 2.48 3.38
N LEU A 24 15.92 1.37 3.74
CA LEU A 24 17.12 0.89 3.04
C LEU A 24 16.81 0.45 1.60
N ALA A 25 15.69 -0.23 1.35
CA ALA A 25 15.29 -0.64 0.01
C ALA A 25 14.99 0.56 -0.90
N PHE A 26 14.38 1.61 -0.34
CA PHE A 26 14.12 2.86 -1.05
C PHE A 26 15.43 3.61 -1.35
N GLY A 27 16.31 3.77 -0.36
CA GLY A 27 17.61 4.44 -0.55
C GLY A 27 18.53 3.73 -1.56
N LEU A 28 18.43 2.40 -1.66
CA LEU A 28 19.17 1.60 -2.65
C LEU A 28 18.47 1.54 -4.03
N LYS A 29 17.36 2.25 -4.23
CA LYS A 29 16.56 2.26 -5.47
C LYS A 29 16.19 0.84 -5.95
N HIS A 30 15.76 -0.02 -5.02
CA HIS A 30 15.35 -1.39 -5.31
C HIS A 30 13.82 -1.54 -5.24
N PRO A 31 13.07 -1.15 -6.30
CA PRO A 31 11.60 -1.15 -6.28
C PRO A 31 11.03 -2.55 -6.04
N GLY A 32 11.62 -3.60 -6.62
CA GLY A 32 11.14 -4.97 -6.43
C GLY A 32 11.27 -5.48 -4.99
N ARG A 33 12.30 -5.04 -4.24
CA ARG A 33 12.45 -5.40 -2.82
C ARG A 33 11.48 -4.61 -1.95
N LEU A 34 11.32 -3.32 -2.22
CA LEU A 34 10.34 -2.47 -1.54
C LEU A 34 8.91 -3.01 -1.72
N LEU A 35 8.54 -3.41 -2.94
CA LEU A 35 7.25 -4.04 -3.24
C LEU A 35 7.02 -5.31 -2.41
N LYS A 36 8.04 -6.18 -2.30
CA LYS A 36 7.95 -7.39 -1.47
C LYS A 36 7.76 -7.07 0.01
N ILE A 37 8.44 -6.05 0.53
CA ILE A 37 8.31 -5.59 1.92
C ILE A 37 6.89 -5.08 2.16
N ILE A 38 6.38 -4.18 1.32
CA ILE A 38 5.03 -3.62 1.42
C ILE A 38 3.98 -4.73 1.33
N THR A 39 4.15 -5.68 0.39
CA THR A 39 3.22 -6.80 0.24
C THR A 39 3.21 -7.70 1.49
N ARG A 40 4.39 -8.04 2.03
CA ARG A 40 4.51 -8.84 3.27
C ARG A 40 3.89 -8.11 4.47
N ALA A 41 4.14 -6.82 4.61
CA ALA A 41 3.56 -6.00 5.67
C ALA A 41 2.03 -5.87 5.54
N ALA A 42 1.51 -5.80 4.31
CA ALA A 42 0.08 -5.79 4.04
C ALA A 42 -0.59 -7.12 4.42
N THR A 43 0.02 -8.25 4.07
CA THR A 43 -0.49 -9.57 4.47
C THR A 43 -0.42 -9.78 5.99
N ALA A 44 0.65 -9.32 6.65
CA ALA A 44 0.77 -9.39 8.10
C ALA A 44 -0.30 -8.53 8.80
N THR A 45 -0.58 -7.34 8.24
CA THR A 45 -1.67 -6.47 8.72
C THR A 45 -3.02 -7.14 8.57
N ALA A 46 -3.32 -7.73 7.42
CA ALA A 46 -4.59 -8.43 7.20
C ALA A 46 -4.80 -9.60 8.17
N ASN A 47 -3.77 -10.41 8.41
CA ASN A 47 -3.81 -11.52 9.36
C ASN A 47 -4.04 -11.03 10.80
N ALA A 48 -3.39 -9.94 11.20
CA ALA A 48 -3.60 -9.33 12.51
C ALA A 48 -5.06 -8.83 12.69
N SER A 49 -5.65 -8.26 11.63
CA SER A 49 -7.06 -7.85 11.63
C SER A 49 -8.03 -9.03 11.80
N THR A 50 -7.74 -10.17 11.17
CA THR A 50 -8.58 -11.38 11.28
C THR A 50 -8.48 -12.02 12.67
N ALA A 51 -7.27 -12.03 13.26
CA ALA A 51 -7.07 -12.49 14.63
C ALA A 51 -7.82 -11.60 15.64
N ALA A 52 -7.75 -10.27 15.48
CA ALA A 52 -8.43 -9.31 16.36
C ALA A 52 -9.97 -9.40 16.27
N ALA A 53 -10.52 -9.67 15.08
CA ALA A 53 -11.96 -9.88 14.89
C ALA A 53 -12.50 -11.13 15.61
N SER A 54 -11.61 -12.07 15.99
CA SER A 54 -11.97 -13.30 16.67
C SER A 54 -12.00 -13.16 18.20
N THR A 55 -11.60 -12.00 18.76
CA THR A 55 -11.39 -11.83 20.21
C THR A 55 -12.00 -10.58 20.87
N ALA A 56 -12.61 -9.62 20.15
CA ALA A 56 -13.06 -8.37 20.79
C ALA A 56 -14.30 -7.69 20.17
N ILE A 57 -15.10 -7.09 21.06
CA ILE A 57 -16.16 -6.10 20.77
C ILE A 57 -15.48 -4.86 20.16
N PRO A 58 -15.90 -4.37 18.98
CA PRO A 58 -15.24 -3.27 18.30
C PRO A 58 -15.40 -1.97 19.11
N THR A 59 -14.32 -1.53 19.74
CA THR A 59 -14.26 -0.22 20.41
C THR A 59 -13.89 0.87 19.39
N ALA A 60 -14.49 2.06 19.49
CA ALA A 60 -14.31 3.15 18.53
C ALA A 60 -12.84 3.60 18.30
N ALA A 61 -11.94 3.33 19.25
CA ALA A 61 -10.51 3.56 19.11
C ALA A 61 -9.83 2.61 18.10
N ALA A 62 -10.32 1.37 17.95
CA ALA A 62 -9.80 0.41 16.98
C ALA A 62 -10.15 0.81 15.53
N THR A 63 -11.31 1.45 15.32
CA THR A 63 -11.69 2.03 14.03
C THR A 63 -10.82 3.24 13.65
N ALA A 64 -10.37 4.05 14.61
CA ALA A 64 -9.41 5.13 14.35
C ALA A 64 -8.00 4.59 14.04
N ALA A 65 -7.54 3.55 14.73
CA ALA A 65 -6.27 2.87 14.42
C ALA A 65 -6.30 2.11 13.08
N ALA A 66 -7.47 1.60 12.67
CA ALA A 66 -7.70 1.06 11.33
C ALA A 66 -7.69 2.17 10.26
N ALA A 67 -8.20 3.36 10.57
CA ALA A 67 -8.10 4.54 9.70
C ALA A 67 -6.64 5.04 9.54
N ALA A 68 -5.78 4.82 10.54
CA ALA A 68 -4.32 5.01 10.46
C ALA A 68 -3.59 3.91 9.65
N GLY A 69 -4.32 2.94 9.07
CA GLY A 69 -3.81 1.95 8.12
C GLY A 69 -3.15 0.71 8.72
N GLY A 70 -3.33 0.43 10.01
CA GLY A 70 -2.72 -0.73 10.67
C GLY A 70 -1.18 -0.69 10.72
N PRO A 71 -0.49 -1.83 10.97
CA PRO A 71 0.96 -1.91 10.93
C PRO A 71 1.57 -1.43 9.60
N LEU A 72 0.91 -1.73 8.48
CA LEU A 72 1.29 -1.24 7.15
C LEU A 72 1.22 0.30 7.08
N GLY A 73 0.14 0.91 7.56
CA GLY A 73 -0.04 2.36 7.54
C GLY A 73 1.00 3.09 8.38
N ARG A 74 1.39 2.54 9.55
CA ARG A 74 2.49 3.06 10.36
C ARG A 74 3.84 2.96 9.66
N LEU A 75 4.12 1.83 9.00
CA LEU A 75 5.33 1.67 8.20
C LEU A 75 5.38 2.69 7.06
N LEU A 76 4.29 2.81 6.30
CA LEU A 76 4.25 3.69 5.14
C LEU A 76 4.29 5.16 5.53
N SER A 77 3.58 5.57 6.58
CA SER A 77 3.66 6.95 7.10
C SER A 77 5.05 7.29 7.62
N GLY A 78 5.71 6.37 8.33
CA GLY A 78 7.10 6.56 8.79
C GLY A 78 8.14 6.57 7.67
N LEU A 79 7.85 5.94 6.54
CA LEU A 79 8.67 5.98 5.33
C LEU A 79 8.47 7.31 4.58
N VAL A 80 7.22 7.66 4.30
CA VAL A 80 6.83 8.83 3.51
C VAL A 80 7.12 10.14 4.24
N GLY A 81 6.95 10.19 5.57
CA GLY A 81 7.24 11.38 6.36
C GLY A 81 8.71 11.82 6.30
N ALA A 82 9.63 10.92 5.94
CA ALA A 82 11.06 11.21 5.81
C ALA A 82 11.50 11.50 4.36
N MET A 83 10.60 11.50 3.38
CA MET A 83 10.93 11.64 1.95
C MET A 83 11.12 13.10 1.53
N SER A 84 12.14 13.34 0.69
CA SER A 84 12.30 14.60 -0.04
C SER A 84 11.38 14.68 -1.28
N ASP A 85 11.30 15.84 -1.92
CA ASP A 85 10.41 16.05 -3.07
C ASP A 85 10.80 15.18 -4.28
N SER A 86 12.10 14.95 -4.49
CA SER A 86 12.58 13.99 -5.49
C SER A 86 12.21 12.54 -5.14
N ASP A 87 12.24 12.20 -3.85
CA ASP A 87 11.89 10.86 -3.38
C ASP A 87 10.39 10.59 -3.56
N ILE A 88 9.55 11.59 -3.29
CA ILE A 88 8.09 11.51 -3.54
C ILE A 88 7.83 11.23 -5.01
N ARG A 89 8.52 11.93 -5.91
CA ARG A 89 8.41 11.69 -7.36
C ARG A 89 8.79 10.25 -7.71
N THR A 90 9.96 9.77 -7.25
CA THR A 90 10.41 8.39 -7.49
C THR A 90 9.45 7.36 -6.91
N ALA A 91 8.90 7.59 -5.72
CA ALA A 91 7.90 6.71 -5.12
C ALA A 91 6.63 6.62 -5.98
N LEU A 92 6.18 7.74 -6.56
CA LEU A 92 5.01 7.77 -7.44
C LEU A 92 5.29 7.16 -8.82
N GLU A 93 6.51 7.22 -9.33
CA GLU A 93 6.95 6.46 -10.51
C GLU A 93 6.86 4.96 -10.25
N TYR A 94 7.34 4.49 -9.09
CA TYR A 94 7.20 3.08 -8.70
C TYR A 94 5.72 2.68 -8.54
N CYS A 95 4.89 3.55 -7.94
CA CYS A 95 3.44 3.32 -7.88
C CYS A 95 2.84 3.16 -9.27
N ARG A 96 3.22 4.01 -10.24
CA ARG A 96 2.72 3.94 -11.62
C ARG A 96 3.04 2.58 -12.23
N ASP A 97 4.29 2.15 -12.13
CA ASP A 97 4.75 0.89 -12.72
C ASP A 97 4.07 -0.32 -12.05
N TRP A 98 3.92 -0.32 -10.73
CA TRP A 98 3.23 -1.39 -10.00
C TRP A 98 1.72 -1.41 -10.25
N ASN A 99 1.10 -0.25 -10.47
CA ASN A 99 -0.34 -0.14 -10.69
C ASN A 99 -0.78 -0.70 -12.06
N THR A 100 0.13 -0.85 -13.03
CA THR A 100 -0.17 -1.52 -14.30
C THR A 100 -0.47 -3.03 -14.10
N HIS A 101 0.08 -3.64 -13.04
CA HIS A 101 -0.09 -5.06 -12.74
C HIS A 101 -1.13 -5.29 -11.66
N ALA A 102 -2.22 -6.00 -11.99
CA ALA A 102 -3.31 -6.29 -11.06
C ALA A 102 -2.88 -7.04 -9.78
N LYS A 103 -1.76 -7.77 -9.81
CA LYS A 103 -1.19 -8.45 -8.62
C LYS A 103 -0.54 -7.47 -7.62
N HIS A 104 -0.05 -6.34 -8.12
CA HIS A 104 0.75 -5.38 -7.36
C HIS A 104 0.01 -4.07 -7.08
N CYS A 105 -1.19 -3.90 -7.66
CA CYS A 105 -1.99 -2.69 -7.48
C CYS A 105 -2.28 -2.38 -6.00
N HIS A 106 -2.51 -3.39 -5.15
CA HIS A 106 -2.77 -3.17 -3.72
C HIS A 106 -1.60 -2.47 -3.01
N ALA A 107 -0.36 -2.88 -3.29
CA ALA A 107 0.83 -2.23 -2.73
C ALA A 107 1.02 -0.82 -3.28
N ALA A 108 0.76 -0.62 -4.58
CA ALA A 108 0.80 0.70 -5.22
C ALA A 108 -0.22 1.67 -4.61
N GLN A 109 -1.48 1.24 -4.45
CA GLN A 109 -2.56 2.05 -3.87
C GLN A 109 -2.30 2.37 -2.39
N ALA A 110 -1.70 1.43 -1.63
CA ALA A 110 -1.34 1.67 -0.24
C ALA A 110 -0.26 2.76 -0.11
N LEU A 111 0.81 2.66 -0.92
CA LEU A 111 1.88 3.66 -0.95
C LEU A 111 1.36 5.02 -1.46
N LEU A 112 0.59 5.04 -2.54
CA LEU A 112 -0.06 6.24 -3.05
C LEU A 112 -0.93 6.93 -1.99
N GLY A 113 -1.78 6.18 -1.31
CA GLY A 113 -2.62 6.73 -0.23
C GLY A 113 -1.80 7.27 0.93
N ALA A 114 -0.67 6.65 1.26
CA ALA A 114 0.22 7.16 2.31
C ALA A 114 0.87 8.49 1.91
N VAL A 115 1.34 8.61 0.65
CA VAL A 115 1.88 9.86 0.09
C VAL A 115 0.86 10.98 0.13
N LEU A 116 -0.37 10.71 -0.32
CA LEU A 116 -1.44 11.72 -0.36
C LEU A 116 -1.92 12.17 1.03
N ARG A 117 -1.81 11.32 2.05
CA ARG A 117 -2.16 11.68 3.44
C ARG A 117 -1.05 12.42 4.17
N ALA A 118 0.20 12.18 3.81
CA ALA A 118 1.36 12.75 4.51
C ALA A 118 1.76 14.14 4.01
N HIS A 119 1.38 14.51 2.79
CA HIS A 119 1.78 15.77 2.16
C HIS A 119 0.57 16.60 1.73
N SER A 120 0.69 17.92 1.85
CA SER A 120 -0.37 18.84 1.39
C SER A 120 -0.49 18.79 -0.14
N PRO A 121 -1.69 19.01 -0.69
CA PRO A 121 -1.90 19.04 -2.13
C PRO A 121 -1.07 20.13 -2.82
N GLU A 122 -0.89 21.28 -2.16
CA GLU A 122 -0.05 22.38 -2.66
C GLU A 122 1.41 21.96 -2.86
N LYS A 123 1.98 21.22 -1.88
CA LYS A 123 3.34 20.69 -1.98
C LYS A 123 3.47 19.71 -3.15
N LEU A 124 2.49 18.82 -3.30
CA LEU A 124 2.49 17.82 -4.37
C LEU A 124 2.40 18.49 -5.75
N LEU A 125 1.57 19.52 -5.90
CA LEU A 125 1.45 20.27 -7.16
C LEU A 125 2.71 21.09 -7.50
N GLY A 126 3.50 21.47 -6.50
CA GLY A 126 4.80 22.12 -6.69
C GLY A 126 5.90 21.23 -7.29
N ILE A 127 5.71 19.90 -7.29
CA ILE A 127 6.68 18.95 -7.84
C ILE A 127 6.51 18.85 -9.36
N SER A 128 7.59 19.14 -10.10
CA SER A 128 7.57 19.10 -11.57
C SER A 128 7.26 17.70 -12.12
N GLY A 129 6.34 17.62 -13.08
CA GLY A 129 5.92 16.37 -13.73
C GLY A 129 5.02 15.47 -12.87
N LEU A 130 4.63 15.89 -11.66
CA LEU A 130 3.77 15.09 -10.79
C LEU A 130 2.32 15.01 -11.29
N SER A 131 1.81 16.08 -11.89
CA SER A 131 0.46 16.14 -12.47
C SER A 131 0.24 15.05 -13.52
N GLU A 132 1.21 14.87 -14.43
CA GLU A 132 1.18 13.83 -15.46
C GLU A 132 1.23 12.42 -14.86
N LEU A 133 2.08 12.20 -13.85
CA LEU A 133 2.14 10.94 -13.12
C LEU A 133 0.82 10.61 -12.41
N LEU A 134 0.19 11.59 -11.77
CA LEU A 134 -1.10 11.43 -11.10
C LEU A 134 -2.23 11.18 -12.10
N ALA A 135 -2.21 11.81 -13.28
CA ALA A 135 -3.18 11.54 -14.35
C ALA A 135 -3.06 10.08 -14.83
N ALA A 136 -1.83 9.59 -15.06
CA ALA A 136 -1.59 8.21 -15.44
C ALA A 136 -2.05 7.22 -14.35
N LEU A 137 -1.75 7.52 -13.07
CA LEU A 137 -2.21 6.72 -11.93
C LEU A 137 -3.74 6.70 -11.84
N THR A 138 -4.42 7.81 -12.07
CA THR A 138 -5.88 7.92 -12.03
C THR A 138 -6.54 6.98 -13.04
N ALA A 139 -6.04 6.90 -14.27
CA ALA A 139 -6.58 6.02 -15.30
C ALA A 139 -6.52 4.53 -14.89
N TYR A 140 -5.38 4.07 -14.35
CA TYR A 140 -5.22 2.68 -13.90
C TYR A 140 -6.02 2.39 -12.62
N SER A 141 -5.99 3.31 -11.65
CA SER A 141 -6.79 3.20 -10.42
C SER A 141 -8.29 3.10 -10.73
N GLY A 142 -8.79 3.90 -11.68
CA GLY A 142 -10.17 3.84 -12.15
C GLY A 142 -10.55 2.49 -12.74
N ARG A 143 -9.68 1.89 -13.57
CA ARG A 143 -9.90 0.54 -14.12
C ARG A 143 -9.99 -0.53 -13.02
N HIS A 144 -9.08 -0.47 -12.05
CA HIS A 144 -9.10 -1.40 -10.92
C HIS A 144 -10.35 -1.21 -10.05
N PHE A 145 -10.76 0.04 -9.81
CA PHE A 145 -12.00 0.34 -9.11
C PHE A 145 -13.22 -0.24 -9.83
N SER A 146 -13.34 -0.02 -11.15
CA SER A 146 -14.42 -0.64 -11.94
C SER A 146 -14.38 -2.17 -11.90
N ARG A 147 -13.20 -2.79 -11.77
CA ARG A 147 -13.07 -4.25 -11.61
C ARG A 147 -13.58 -4.70 -10.23
N LEU A 148 -13.23 -3.98 -9.17
CA LEU A 148 -13.71 -4.24 -7.82
C LEU A 148 -15.23 -4.07 -7.71
N ASP A 149 -15.78 -3.03 -8.34
CA ASP A 149 -17.22 -2.78 -8.36
C ASP A 149 -17.99 -3.91 -9.06
N ARG A 150 -17.49 -4.41 -10.20
CA ARG A 150 -18.05 -5.60 -10.86
C ARG A 150 -18.01 -6.84 -9.98
N LEU A 151 -16.94 -7.04 -9.21
CA LEU A 151 -16.84 -8.15 -8.26
C LEU A 151 -17.86 -7.99 -7.13
N ALA A 152 -17.96 -6.82 -6.51
CA ALA A 152 -18.93 -6.53 -5.46
C ALA A 152 -20.37 -6.74 -5.94
N LEU A 153 -20.71 -6.23 -7.14
CA LEU A 153 -22.00 -6.44 -7.78
C LEU A 153 -22.28 -7.91 -8.09
N PHE A 154 -21.29 -8.66 -8.59
CA PHE A 154 -21.44 -10.10 -8.84
C PHE A 154 -21.71 -10.85 -7.54
N TYR A 155 -20.96 -10.58 -6.46
CA TYR A 155 -21.19 -11.21 -5.17
C TYR A 155 -22.57 -10.85 -4.59
N SER A 156 -23.00 -9.59 -4.71
CA SER A 156 -24.35 -9.17 -4.28
C SER A 156 -25.46 -9.85 -5.08
N LYS A 157 -25.30 -10.03 -6.40
CA LYS A 157 -26.28 -10.70 -7.26
C LYS A 157 -26.28 -12.22 -7.09
N SER A 158 -25.11 -12.83 -6.92
CA SER A 158 -24.96 -14.28 -6.68
C SER A 158 -25.36 -14.70 -5.27
N GLY A 159 -25.30 -13.79 -4.29
CA GLY A 159 -25.91 -13.97 -2.97
C GLY A 159 -27.43 -14.15 -3.00
N HIS A 160 -28.11 -13.69 -4.06
CA HIS A 160 -29.52 -13.97 -4.32
C HIS A 160 -29.78 -15.37 -4.90
N PHE A 161 -28.77 -16.07 -5.43
CA PHE A 161 -28.94 -17.42 -5.98
C PHE A 161 -29.05 -18.50 -4.89
N LYS A 162 -28.49 -18.26 -3.69
CA LYS A 162 -28.62 -19.17 -2.53
C LYS A 162 -29.99 -19.13 -1.83
N ARG A 163 -30.89 -18.21 -2.18
CA ARG A 163 -32.28 -18.15 -1.67
C ARG A 163 -33.32 -18.67 -2.68
N ARG A 164 -32.90 -19.48 -3.66
CA ARG A 164 -33.80 -20.04 -4.69
C ARG A 164 -33.79 -21.56 -4.81
N PHE A 165 -33.06 -22.26 -3.93
CA PHE A 165 -33.06 -23.72 -3.79
C PHE A 165 -33.16 -24.12 -2.31
N GLN A 166 -34.17 -23.56 -1.64
CA GLN A 166 -34.60 -24.04 -0.33
C GLN A 166 -36.13 -24.04 -0.33
N ILE A 167 -36.69 -24.97 -1.11
CA ILE A 167 -38.05 -25.50 -1.00
C ILE A 167 -37.92 -26.99 -1.28
#